data_AF-A0A4V1ZT03-F1
#
_entry.id   AF-A0A4V1ZT03-F1
#
_cell.length_a   1.000
_cell.length_b   1.000
_cell.length_c   1.000
_cell.angle_alpha   90.00
_cell.angle_beta   90.00
_cell.angle_gamma   90.00
#
_symmetry.space_group_name_H-M   'P 1'
#
loop_
_entity.id
_entity.type
_entity.pdbx_description
1 polymer ?
#
loop_
_entity_poly.entity_id
_entity_poly.type
_entity_poly.pdbx_seq_one_letter_code
_entity_poly.pdbx_strand_id
1 'polypeptide(L)'
;AEADDDATMAADARASLQRILEEAKRREIESLLSGEADAFDAYLEVNSGAGGTEAQDWAEMLARMYSRWAEQHGYKVQLMEQSDGEQAGIKSATLQVSGPNAYGWLKTEAGVHRLVRISPFDANARRQTSFASVWVYPVVDDTIEIEINPADLKVDTFRASGAGGQHVNKTDSAIRITHIPTGIIVACQTDRSQHRNRASALTMLKAKMYERELEKREAVSAAQEDAKTDIGWGHQIRSYVLAPYQLVKDLRTGVETGNPAAVLDGHLDDFMSAALAARVGATRSDASAQAQ
;
A
#
# COMPACT_ATOMS: atom_id res chain seq x y z
N ALA A 1 -14.31 24.72 51.56
CA ALA A 1 -15.08 23.57 51.03
C ALA A 1 -15.61 23.91 49.65
N GLU A 2 -16.42 24.96 49.46
CA GLU A 2 -16.93 25.36 48.12
C GLU A 2 -15.85 25.79 47.11
N ALA A 3 -14.80 26.51 47.54
CA ALA A 3 -13.74 26.98 46.63
C ALA A 3 -12.80 25.86 46.12
N ASP A 4 -12.78 24.71 46.78
CA ASP A 4 -11.97 23.55 46.38
C ASP A 4 -12.71 22.71 45.32
N ASP A 5 -14.05 22.70 45.39
CA ASP A 5 -14.94 21.98 44.46
C ASP A 5 -15.06 22.70 43.11
N ASP A 6 -15.03 24.05 43.10
CA ASP A 6 -14.99 24.84 41.86
C ASP A 6 -13.66 24.68 41.10
N ALA A 7 -12.54 24.52 41.81
CA ALA A 7 -11.22 24.36 41.20
C ALA A 7 -11.03 22.98 40.54
N THR A 8 -11.56 21.92 41.17
CA THR A 8 -11.60 20.56 40.60
C THR A 8 -12.54 20.50 39.40
N MET A 9 -13.74 21.07 39.48
CA MET A 9 -14.66 21.15 38.33
C MET A 9 -14.06 21.92 37.15
N ALA A 10 -13.35 23.02 37.40
CA ALA A 10 -12.67 23.77 36.34
C ALA A 10 -11.52 22.98 35.69
N ALA A 11 -10.80 22.16 36.47
CA ALA A 11 -9.75 21.28 35.95
C ALA A 11 -10.33 20.15 35.07
N ASP A 12 -11.42 19.53 35.52
CA ASP A 12 -12.12 18.47 34.78
C ASP A 12 -12.75 19.00 33.49
N ALA A 13 -13.30 20.21 33.52
CA ALA A 13 -13.82 20.89 32.33
C ALA A 13 -12.71 21.18 31.31
N ARG A 14 -11.53 21.63 31.76
CA ARG A 14 -10.36 21.86 30.89
C ARG A 14 -9.83 20.57 30.27
N ALA A 15 -9.71 19.50 31.05
CA ALA A 15 -9.31 18.19 30.55
C ALA A 15 -10.31 17.63 29.53
N SER A 16 -11.60 17.86 29.75
CA SER A 16 -12.65 17.47 28.80
C SER A 16 -12.60 18.29 27.51
N LEU A 17 -12.38 19.60 27.62
CA LEU A 17 -12.21 20.47 26.45
C LEU A 17 -10.99 20.08 25.62
N GLN A 18 -9.86 19.72 26.27
CA GLN A 18 -8.66 19.24 25.59
C GLN A 18 -8.92 17.94 24.80
N ARG A 19 -9.60 16.96 25.42
CA ARG A 19 -9.99 15.72 24.71
C ARG A 19 -10.86 15.99 23.49
N ILE A 20 -11.90 16.83 23.64
CA ILE A 20 -12.79 17.19 22.53
C ILE A 20 -12.01 17.89 21.41
N LEU A 21 -11.05 18.74 21.74
CA LEU A 21 -10.22 19.44 20.77
C LEU A 21 -9.30 18.48 20.00
N GLU A 22 -8.72 17.48 20.68
CA GLU A 22 -7.93 16.41 20.05
C GLU A 22 -8.78 15.54 19.13
N GLU A 23 -9.97 15.13 19.58
CA GLU A 23 -10.93 14.38 18.76
C GLU A 23 -11.40 15.18 17.53
N ALA A 24 -11.65 16.48 17.70
CA ALA A 24 -12.07 17.35 16.60
C ALA A 24 -10.97 17.46 15.54
N LYS A 25 -9.72 17.65 15.95
CA LYS A 25 -8.56 17.65 15.03
C LYS A 25 -8.41 16.32 14.31
N ARG A 26 -8.57 15.20 15.03
CA ARG A 26 -8.49 13.86 14.41
C ARG A 26 -9.56 13.69 13.34
N ARG A 27 -10.81 14.06 13.62
CA ARG A 27 -11.92 13.98 12.67
C ARG A 27 -11.75 14.93 11.48
N GLU A 28 -11.17 16.11 11.70
CA GLU A 28 -10.82 17.03 10.62
C GLU A 28 -9.82 16.37 9.65
N ILE A 29 -8.80 15.69 10.18
CA ILE A 29 -7.82 14.96 9.37
C ILE A 29 -8.44 13.74 8.71
N GLU A 30 -9.30 12.98 9.40
CA GLU A 30 -10.04 11.87 8.81
C GLU A 30 -10.93 12.34 7.65
N SER A 31 -11.47 13.57 7.70
CA SER A 31 -12.20 14.17 6.58
C SER A 31 -11.32 14.50 5.37
N LEU A 32 -10.00 14.59 5.54
CA LEU A 32 -9.04 14.77 4.45
C LEU A 32 -8.73 13.45 3.72
N LEU A 33 -9.13 12.31 4.28
CA LEU A 33 -8.97 10.98 3.69
C LEU A 33 -10.07 10.75 2.64
N SER A 34 -9.85 11.25 1.43
CA SER A 34 -10.81 11.17 0.32
C SER A 34 -10.40 10.18 -0.78
N GLY A 35 -9.35 9.39 -0.57
CA GLY A 35 -8.91 8.38 -1.53
C GLY A 35 -9.84 7.17 -1.57
N GLU A 36 -10.04 6.59 -2.75
CA GLU A 36 -10.91 5.41 -2.95
C GLU A 36 -10.51 4.23 -2.06
N ALA A 37 -9.21 4.08 -1.78
CA ALA A 37 -8.66 3.02 -0.95
C ALA A 37 -8.41 3.41 0.51
N ASP A 38 -8.68 4.66 0.90
CA ASP A 38 -8.28 5.17 2.22
C ASP A 38 -8.96 4.43 3.36
N ALA A 39 -10.19 3.96 3.14
CA ALA A 39 -10.98 3.20 4.11
C ALA A 39 -10.54 1.74 4.28
N PHE A 40 -9.71 1.22 3.38
CA PHE A 40 -9.28 -0.17 3.45
C PHE A 40 -8.22 -0.41 4.51
N ASP A 41 -8.12 -1.69 4.89
CA ASP A 41 -6.99 -2.20 5.65
C ASP A 41 -5.69 -1.98 4.87
N ALA A 42 -4.55 -1.98 5.57
CA ALA A 42 -3.24 -1.74 4.96
C ALA A 42 -2.31 -2.95 5.15
N TYR A 43 -1.55 -3.28 4.12
CA TYR A 43 -0.30 -3.99 4.28
C TYR A 43 0.83 -2.98 4.40
N LEU A 44 1.67 -3.14 5.42
CA LEU A 44 2.88 -2.39 5.65
C LEU A 44 4.07 -3.34 5.55
N GLU A 45 4.93 -3.08 4.57
CA GLU A 45 6.13 -3.85 4.31
C GLU A 45 7.36 -3.02 4.66
N VAL A 46 8.22 -3.55 5.52
CA VAL A 46 9.50 -2.93 5.89
C VAL A 46 10.63 -3.73 5.28
N ASN A 47 11.52 -3.08 4.55
CA ASN A 47 12.70 -3.70 3.97
C ASN A 47 13.97 -2.99 4.41
N SER A 48 14.95 -3.76 4.88
CA SER A 48 16.29 -3.26 5.20
C SER A 48 17.02 -2.80 3.93
N GLY A 49 17.76 -1.69 4.03
CA GLY A 49 18.52 -1.11 2.92
C GLY A 49 20.02 -1.06 3.18
N ALA A 50 20.66 0.02 2.73
CA ALA A 50 22.09 0.23 2.96
C ALA A 50 22.40 0.40 4.47
N GLY A 51 23.37 -0.37 4.97
CA GLY A 51 23.83 -0.35 6.37
C GLY A 51 24.12 -1.72 6.98
N GLY A 52 23.83 -2.83 6.27
CA GLY A 52 24.14 -4.19 6.72
C GLY A 52 23.32 -4.57 7.96
N THR A 53 23.96 -5.19 8.96
CA THR A 53 23.33 -5.58 10.22
C THR A 53 22.64 -4.40 10.94
N GLU A 54 23.21 -3.19 10.83
CA GLU A 54 22.61 -1.99 11.44
C GLU A 54 21.32 -1.57 10.73
N ALA A 55 21.21 -1.79 9.42
CA ALA A 55 19.98 -1.54 8.68
C ALA A 55 18.92 -2.61 8.95
N GLN A 56 19.32 -3.85 9.23
CA GLN A 56 18.42 -4.92 9.63
C GLN A 56 17.80 -4.65 11.00
N ASP A 57 18.60 -4.21 11.98
CA ASP A 57 18.10 -3.78 13.30
C ASP A 57 17.18 -2.56 13.16
N TRP A 58 17.53 -1.62 12.27
CA TRP A 58 16.67 -0.47 12.01
C TRP A 58 15.31 -0.85 11.40
N ALA A 59 15.29 -1.80 10.47
CA ALA A 59 14.04 -2.33 9.93
C ALA A 59 13.16 -2.95 11.03
N GLU A 60 13.75 -3.68 11.98
CA GLU A 60 13.03 -4.25 13.11
C GLU A 60 12.44 -3.15 14.02
N MET A 61 13.22 -2.11 14.30
CA MET A 61 12.76 -0.96 15.08
C MET A 61 11.57 -0.26 14.42
N LEU A 62 11.59 -0.10 13.08
CA LEU A 62 10.48 0.47 12.33
C LEU A 62 9.24 -0.41 12.37
N ALA A 63 9.38 -1.72 12.15
CA ALA A 63 8.27 -2.66 12.25
C ALA A 63 7.62 -2.59 13.64
N ARG A 64 8.43 -2.57 14.71
CA ARG A 64 7.94 -2.40 16.08
C ARG A 64 7.25 -1.05 16.30
N MET A 65 7.80 0.03 15.76
CA MET A 65 7.24 1.37 15.87
C MET A 65 5.84 1.44 15.26
N TYR A 66 5.64 0.90 14.07
CA TYR A 66 4.32 0.87 13.43
C TYR A 66 3.34 -0.09 14.10
N SER A 67 3.80 -1.25 14.58
CA SER A 67 2.96 -2.14 15.38
C SER A 67 2.43 -1.45 16.64
N ARG A 68 3.31 -0.71 17.37
CA ARG A 68 2.90 0.04 18.56
C ARG A 68 1.93 1.17 18.24
N TRP A 69 2.18 1.93 17.18
CA TRP A 69 1.25 2.96 16.73
C TRP A 69 -0.13 2.35 16.42
N ALA A 70 -0.15 1.24 15.71
CA ALA A 70 -1.39 0.57 15.34
C ALA A 70 -2.16 0.06 16.57
N GLU A 71 -1.48 -0.59 17.51
CA GLU A 71 -2.08 -1.05 18.78
C GLU A 71 -2.64 0.10 19.63
N GLN A 72 -1.94 1.23 19.71
CA GLN A 72 -2.39 2.42 20.45
C GLN A 72 -3.68 3.02 19.88
N HIS A 73 -3.86 2.91 18.56
CA HIS A 73 -5.03 3.40 17.85
C HIS A 73 -6.18 2.37 17.77
N GLY A 74 -6.01 1.19 18.38
CA GLY A 74 -7.01 0.12 18.38
C GLY A 74 -7.11 -0.64 17.06
N TYR A 75 -6.11 -0.53 16.18
CA TYR A 75 -6.00 -1.35 14.99
C TYR A 75 -5.57 -2.78 15.34
N LYS A 76 -6.02 -3.75 14.55
CA LYS A 76 -5.56 -5.13 14.67
C LYS A 76 -4.32 -5.32 13.81
N VAL A 77 -3.20 -5.67 14.43
CA VAL A 77 -1.94 -5.96 13.74
C VAL A 77 -1.77 -7.47 13.60
N GLN A 78 -1.46 -7.94 12.40
CA GLN A 78 -1.12 -9.33 12.12
C GLN A 78 0.20 -9.38 11.35
N LEU A 79 1.17 -10.14 11.86
CA LEU A 79 2.41 -10.42 11.13
C LEU A 79 2.13 -11.48 10.05
N MET A 80 2.34 -11.12 8.79
CA MET A 80 2.10 -11.99 7.63
C MET A 80 3.34 -12.75 7.24
N GLU A 81 4.46 -12.03 7.14
CA GLU A 81 5.76 -12.57 6.77
C GLU A 81 6.85 -11.84 7.53
N GLN A 82 7.90 -12.56 7.91
CA GLN A 82 9.10 -12.00 8.50
C GLN A 82 10.31 -12.79 8.00
N SER A 83 11.33 -12.07 7.54
CA SER A 83 12.63 -12.61 7.19
C SER A 83 13.66 -12.04 8.14
N ASP A 84 14.29 -12.91 8.93
CA ASP A 84 15.28 -12.49 9.92
C ASP A 84 16.63 -12.11 9.28
N GLY A 85 17.32 -11.18 9.93
CA GLY A 85 18.71 -10.84 9.63
C GLY A 85 19.66 -11.99 9.94
N GLU A 86 20.85 -11.98 9.33
CA GLU A 86 21.85 -13.03 9.56
C GLU A 86 22.47 -12.96 10.95
N GLN A 87 22.51 -11.76 11.55
CA GLN A 87 23.18 -11.53 12.83
C GLN A 87 22.26 -10.84 13.85
N ALA A 88 21.48 -9.85 13.42
CA ALA A 88 20.49 -9.15 14.23
C ALA A 88 19.45 -8.48 13.32
N GLY A 89 18.28 -8.15 13.86
CA GLY A 89 17.25 -7.46 13.11
C GLY A 89 16.50 -8.32 12.11
N ILE A 90 15.81 -7.66 11.18
CA ILE A 90 15.04 -8.29 10.10
C ILE A 90 15.54 -7.79 8.74
N LYS A 91 15.53 -8.67 7.74
CA LYS A 91 15.74 -8.29 6.33
C LYS A 91 14.48 -7.65 5.76
N SER A 92 13.33 -8.28 6.02
CA SER A 92 12.01 -7.82 5.61
C SER A 92 10.94 -8.24 6.60
N ALA A 93 9.85 -7.47 6.71
CA ALA A 93 8.64 -7.90 7.41
C ALA A 93 7.39 -7.26 6.79
N THR A 94 6.31 -8.04 6.71
CA THR A 94 5.01 -7.61 6.21
C THR A 94 3.99 -7.70 7.33
N LEU A 95 3.41 -6.56 7.69
CA LEU A 95 2.37 -6.41 8.70
C LEU A 95 1.05 -6.09 8.01
N GLN A 96 -0.01 -6.79 8.37
CA GLN A 96 -1.37 -6.41 8.04
C GLN A 96 -1.94 -5.59 9.20
N VAL A 97 -2.38 -4.37 8.90
CA VAL A 97 -3.02 -3.46 9.84
C VAL A 97 -4.49 -3.32 9.43
N SER A 98 -5.36 -3.90 10.23
CA SER A 98 -6.81 -3.92 9.99
C SER A 98 -7.55 -2.92 10.87
N GLY A 99 -8.40 -2.11 10.24
CA GLY A 99 -9.32 -1.20 10.91
C GLY A 99 -9.62 0.08 10.12
N PRO A 100 -10.45 0.98 10.68
CA PRO A 100 -11.00 2.10 9.92
C PRO A 100 -9.90 3.07 9.47
N ASN A 101 -9.87 3.33 8.17
CA ASN A 101 -8.94 4.27 7.54
C ASN A 101 -7.45 3.91 7.71
N ALA A 102 -7.12 2.63 7.99
CA ALA A 102 -5.73 2.21 8.26
C ALA A 102 -4.79 2.58 7.10
N TYR A 103 -5.20 2.31 5.85
CA TYR A 103 -4.42 2.70 4.68
C TYR A 103 -4.31 4.22 4.53
N GLY A 104 -5.40 4.96 4.76
CA GLY A 104 -5.41 6.42 4.68
C GLY A 104 -4.36 7.09 5.57
N TRP A 105 -4.13 6.56 6.78
CA TRP A 105 -3.07 7.05 7.68
C TRP A 105 -1.68 6.57 7.24
N LEU A 106 -1.51 5.27 7.00
CA LEU A 106 -0.19 4.68 6.76
C LEU A 106 0.40 5.05 5.38
N LYS A 107 -0.41 5.41 4.38
CA LYS A 107 0.10 5.78 3.04
C LYS A 107 1.10 6.93 3.04
N THR A 108 1.07 7.82 4.05
CA THR A 108 2.03 8.91 4.16
C THR A 108 3.39 8.49 4.68
N GLU A 109 3.49 7.28 5.22
CA GLU A 109 4.73 6.70 5.75
C GLU A 109 5.50 5.90 4.70
N ALA A 110 4.94 5.73 3.49
CA ALA A 110 5.65 5.10 2.39
C ALA A 110 6.87 5.94 1.99
N GLY A 111 8.06 5.35 2.07
CA GLY A 111 9.34 5.96 1.70
C GLY A 111 10.52 5.42 2.48
N VAL A 112 11.69 6.05 2.29
CA VAL A 112 12.94 5.65 2.95
C VAL A 112 13.13 6.39 4.28
N HIS A 113 13.35 5.65 5.35
CA HIS A 113 13.63 6.18 6.68
C HIS A 113 15.10 6.00 7.02
N ARG A 114 15.74 7.10 7.42
CA ARG A 114 17.17 7.13 7.74
C ARG A 114 17.40 7.16 9.25
N LEU A 115 18.24 6.27 9.75
CA LEU A 115 18.71 6.25 11.13
C LEU A 115 20.17 6.70 11.23
N VAL A 116 20.48 7.54 12.20
CA VAL A 116 21.83 7.94 12.57
C VAL A 116 22.03 7.73 14.07
N ARG A 117 22.81 6.71 14.44
CA ARG A 117 23.15 6.41 15.83
C ARG A 117 24.55 5.84 15.97
N ILE A 118 25.00 5.68 17.21
CA ILE A 118 26.18 4.86 17.52
C ILE A 118 25.75 3.40 17.43
N SER A 119 26.34 2.63 16.52
CA SER A 119 25.94 1.25 16.32
C SER A 119 26.38 0.38 17.52
N PRO A 120 25.49 -0.45 18.09
CA PRO A 120 25.86 -1.43 19.10
C PRO A 120 26.68 -2.59 18.51
N PHE A 121 26.70 -2.74 17.19
CA PHE A 121 27.40 -3.84 16.49
C PHE A 121 28.80 -3.45 15.98
N ASP A 122 29.15 -2.16 15.95
CA ASP A 122 30.50 -1.72 15.59
C ASP A 122 31.40 -1.68 16.85
N ALA A 123 32.45 -2.50 16.86
CA ALA A 123 33.39 -2.59 17.98
C ALA A 123 34.08 -1.26 18.33
N ASN A 124 34.16 -0.32 17.37
CA ASN A 124 34.76 1.00 17.56
C ASN A 124 33.74 2.08 17.97
N ALA A 125 32.48 1.71 18.22
CA ALA A 125 31.39 2.64 18.57
C ALA A 125 31.31 3.85 17.61
N ARG A 126 31.58 3.64 16.31
CA ARG A 126 31.47 4.73 15.34
C ARG A 126 30.00 5.00 15.06
N ARG A 127 29.75 6.25 14.69
CA ARG A 127 28.44 6.65 14.17
C ARG A 127 28.21 5.97 12.84
N GLN A 128 27.09 5.28 12.73
CA GLN A 128 26.63 4.67 11.49
C GLN A 128 25.39 5.40 10.99
N THR A 129 25.21 5.37 9.67
CA THR A 129 23.98 5.81 9.02
C THR A 129 23.38 4.63 8.28
N SER A 130 22.13 4.32 8.58
CA SER A 130 21.41 3.18 8.03
C SER A 130 20.11 3.62 7.39
N PHE A 131 19.64 2.84 6.44
CA PHE A 131 18.41 3.08 5.70
C PHE A 131 17.53 1.85 5.74
N ALA A 132 16.23 2.08 5.87
CA ALA A 132 15.19 1.07 5.69
C ALA A 132 14.04 1.73 4.93
N SER A 133 13.40 0.98 4.05
CA SER A 133 12.21 1.43 3.33
C SER A 133 10.96 0.90 3.99
N VAL A 134 9.91 1.71 3.94
CA VAL A 134 8.56 1.34 4.35
C VAL A 134 7.70 1.49 3.12
N TRP A 135 6.94 0.45 2.82
CA TRP A 135 5.98 0.42 1.74
C TRP A 135 4.60 0.13 2.30
N VAL A 136 3.58 0.79 1.76
CA VAL A 136 2.21 0.65 2.24
C VAL A 136 1.28 0.52 1.04
N TYR A 137 0.49 -0.53 1.02
CA TYR A 137 -0.51 -0.79 -0.02
C TYR A 137 -1.83 -1.26 0.62
N PRO A 138 -2.98 -0.92 0.02
CA PRO A 138 -4.27 -1.28 0.59
C PRO A 138 -4.54 -2.77 0.41
N VAL A 139 -5.25 -3.37 1.36
CA VAL A 139 -5.83 -4.71 1.19
C VAL A 139 -7.07 -4.56 0.32
N VAL A 140 -7.02 -5.08 -0.90
CA VAL A 140 -8.14 -5.13 -1.83
C VAL A 140 -8.58 -6.58 -1.98
N ASP A 141 -9.88 -6.86 -1.74
CA ASP A 141 -10.48 -8.16 -2.03
C ASP A 141 -10.67 -8.30 -3.54
N ASP A 142 -9.58 -8.69 -4.21
CA ASP A 142 -9.48 -8.61 -5.65
C ASP A 142 -9.90 -9.92 -6.32
N THR A 143 -11.18 -10.27 -6.17
CA THR A 143 -11.75 -11.39 -6.93
C THR A 143 -12.10 -10.88 -8.33
N ILE A 144 -11.28 -11.21 -9.34
CA ILE A 144 -11.52 -10.79 -10.73
C ILE A 144 -12.71 -11.57 -11.30
N GLU A 145 -13.92 -11.07 -11.10
CA GLU A 145 -15.12 -11.60 -11.74
C GLU A 145 -15.27 -11.04 -13.15
N ILE A 146 -14.81 -11.81 -14.13
CA ILE A 146 -15.00 -11.48 -15.55
C ILE A 146 -16.39 -11.93 -15.98
N GLU A 147 -17.35 -11.01 -15.91
CA GLU A 147 -18.64 -11.15 -16.57
C GLU A 147 -18.51 -10.73 -18.05
N ILE A 148 -18.93 -11.62 -18.95
CA ILE A 148 -18.90 -11.36 -20.39
C ILE A 148 -20.34 -11.11 -20.84
N ASN A 149 -20.64 -9.86 -21.22
CA ASN A 149 -21.93 -9.53 -21.81
C ASN A 149 -22.03 -10.14 -23.22
N PRO A 150 -23.06 -10.95 -23.53
CA PRO A 150 -23.24 -11.54 -24.86
C PRO A 150 -23.34 -10.51 -26.00
N ALA A 151 -23.76 -9.28 -25.71
CA ALA A 151 -23.89 -8.21 -26.72
C ALA A 151 -22.54 -7.74 -27.27
N ASP A 152 -21.47 -7.88 -26.49
CA ASP A 152 -20.12 -7.43 -26.84
C ASP A 152 -19.35 -8.49 -27.66
N LEU A 153 -19.99 -9.62 -27.93
CA LEU A 153 -19.40 -10.75 -28.64
C LEU A 153 -19.86 -10.80 -30.10
N LYS A 154 -18.90 -10.72 -31.01
CA LYS A 154 -19.11 -11.10 -32.40
C LYS A 154 -18.73 -12.58 -32.57
N VAL A 155 -19.71 -13.40 -32.95
CA VAL A 155 -19.52 -14.84 -33.17
C VAL A 155 -19.59 -15.13 -34.67
N ASP A 156 -18.46 -15.54 -35.25
CA ASP A 156 -18.35 -15.95 -36.64
C ASP A 156 -18.20 -17.48 -36.73
N THR A 157 -18.99 -18.13 -37.58
CA THR A 157 -18.94 -19.59 -37.81
C THR A 157 -18.30 -19.88 -39.16
N PHE A 158 -17.38 -20.84 -39.21
CA PHE A 158 -16.66 -21.19 -40.42
C PHE A 158 -16.31 -22.69 -40.46
N ARG A 159 -15.79 -23.15 -41.59
CA ARG A 159 -15.36 -24.55 -41.75
C ARG A 159 -14.06 -24.80 -41.01
N ALA A 160 -13.98 -25.91 -40.28
CA ALA A 160 -12.76 -26.31 -39.62
C ALA A 160 -11.64 -26.56 -40.65
N SER A 161 -10.44 -26.10 -40.36
CA SER A 161 -9.27 -26.27 -41.23
C SER A 161 -8.45 -27.49 -40.78
N GLY A 162 -8.30 -28.51 -41.62
CA GLY A 162 -7.46 -29.67 -41.32
C GLY A 162 -7.71 -30.88 -42.23
N ALA A 163 -6.84 -31.89 -42.15
CA ALA A 163 -7.04 -33.17 -42.83
C ALA A 163 -8.21 -33.93 -42.18
N GLY A 164 -9.40 -33.83 -42.77
CA GLY A 164 -10.62 -34.42 -42.22
C GLY A 164 -11.55 -35.00 -43.29
N GLY A 165 -12.40 -35.93 -42.89
CA GLY A 165 -13.39 -36.57 -43.76
C GLY A 165 -14.52 -35.62 -44.22
N GLN A 166 -15.56 -36.16 -44.86
CA GLN A 166 -16.66 -35.37 -45.43
C GLN A 166 -17.31 -34.38 -44.44
N HIS A 167 -17.32 -34.71 -43.14
CA HIS A 167 -17.86 -33.86 -42.09
C HIS A 167 -17.13 -32.51 -41.96
N VAL A 168 -15.80 -32.48 -42.12
CA VAL A 168 -14.98 -31.27 -42.04
C VAL A 168 -15.18 -30.37 -43.26
N ASN A 169 -15.43 -30.97 -44.43
CA ASN A 169 -15.57 -30.23 -45.69
C ASN A 169 -16.98 -29.66 -45.92
N LYS A 170 -18.02 -30.26 -45.32
CA LYS A 170 -19.42 -29.87 -45.54
C LYS A 170 -20.07 -29.11 -44.37
N THR A 171 -19.51 -29.19 -43.17
CA THR A 171 -20.15 -28.65 -41.96
C THR A 171 -19.36 -27.48 -41.38
N ASP A 172 -20.03 -26.37 -41.10
CA ASP A 172 -19.43 -25.17 -40.50
C ASP A 172 -19.37 -25.33 -38.97
N SER A 173 -18.50 -26.22 -38.49
CA SER A 173 -18.39 -26.56 -37.07
C SER A 173 -17.44 -25.65 -36.27
N ALA A 174 -16.55 -24.91 -36.92
CA ALA A 174 -15.57 -24.05 -36.25
C ALA A 174 -16.18 -22.69 -35.88
N ILE A 175 -15.77 -22.16 -34.74
CA ILE A 175 -16.26 -20.88 -34.21
C ILE A 175 -15.10 -19.96 -33.91
N ARG A 176 -15.27 -18.69 -34.26
CA ARG A 176 -14.44 -17.58 -33.84
C ARG A 176 -15.29 -16.61 -33.04
N ILE A 177 -14.81 -16.22 -31.87
CA ILE A 177 -15.43 -15.22 -31.03
C ILE A 177 -14.46 -14.05 -30.93
N THR A 178 -14.96 -12.86 -31.23
CA THR A 178 -14.26 -11.59 -31.07
C THR A 178 -14.99 -10.78 -30.02
N HIS A 179 -14.29 -10.42 -28.94
CA HIS A 179 -14.82 -9.44 -27.99
C HIS A 179 -14.55 -8.03 -28.54
N ILE A 180 -15.61 -7.33 -28.92
CA ILE A 180 -15.54 -6.04 -29.63
C ILE A 180 -14.79 -4.98 -28.79
N PRO A 181 -15.05 -4.81 -27.48
CA PRO A 181 -14.39 -3.78 -26.67
C PRO A 181 -12.88 -4.00 -26.49
N THR A 182 -12.43 -5.25 -26.32
CA THR A 182 -11.01 -5.55 -26.06
C THR A 182 -10.24 -5.95 -27.31
N GLY A 183 -10.93 -6.25 -28.41
CA GLY A 183 -10.33 -6.76 -29.64
C GLY A 183 -9.77 -8.19 -29.53
N ILE A 184 -10.01 -8.90 -28.43
CA ILE A 184 -9.49 -10.26 -28.23
C ILE A 184 -10.26 -11.22 -29.13
N ILE A 185 -9.51 -11.97 -29.93
CA ILE A 185 -10.03 -12.99 -30.85
C ILE A 185 -9.61 -14.37 -30.37
N VAL A 186 -10.59 -15.28 -30.30
CA VAL A 186 -10.40 -16.69 -29.96
C VAL A 186 -11.12 -17.55 -30.99
N ALA A 187 -10.52 -18.67 -31.36
CA ALA A 187 -11.15 -19.64 -32.25
C ALA A 187 -11.06 -21.06 -31.68
N CYS A 188 -12.11 -21.85 -31.86
CA CYS A 188 -12.15 -23.25 -31.45
C CYS A 188 -12.77 -24.10 -32.58
N GLN A 189 -12.10 -25.22 -32.89
CA GLN A 189 -12.52 -26.17 -33.92
C GLN A 189 -12.30 -27.64 -33.49
N THR A 190 -12.08 -27.87 -32.20
CA THR A 190 -11.60 -29.15 -31.65
C THR A 190 -12.67 -30.24 -31.73
N ASP A 191 -13.94 -29.87 -31.57
CA ASP A 191 -15.05 -30.79 -31.51
C ASP A 191 -15.86 -30.79 -32.81
N ARG A 192 -16.56 -31.90 -33.08
CA ARG A 192 -17.47 -31.98 -34.25
C ARG A 192 -18.74 -31.14 -34.10
N SER A 193 -19.08 -30.76 -32.86
CA SER A 193 -20.29 -30.01 -32.53
C SER A 193 -20.00 -28.51 -32.38
N GLN A 194 -20.74 -27.69 -33.13
CA GLN A 194 -20.68 -26.24 -33.07
C GLN A 194 -20.93 -25.71 -31.64
N HIS A 195 -21.95 -26.19 -30.95
CA HIS A 195 -22.28 -25.72 -29.59
C HIS A 195 -21.16 -26.00 -28.59
N ARG A 196 -20.49 -27.15 -28.70
CA ARG A 196 -19.33 -27.48 -27.86
C ARG A 196 -18.15 -26.60 -28.18
N ASN A 197 -17.86 -26.36 -29.46
CA ASN A 197 -16.84 -25.39 -29.85
C ASN A 197 -17.15 -23.97 -29.36
N ARG A 198 -18.44 -23.59 -29.27
CA ARG A 198 -18.85 -22.27 -28.75
C ARG A 198 -18.56 -22.16 -27.26
N ALA A 199 -18.94 -23.18 -26.50
CA ALA A 199 -18.68 -23.22 -25.06
C ALA A 199 -17.17 -23.19 -24.79
N SER A 200 -16.39 -24.00 -25.50
CA SER A 200 -14.92 -24.01 -25.38
C SER A 200 -14.30 -22.67 -25.78
N ALA A 201 -14.76 -22.04 -26.86
CA ALA A 201 -14.28 -20.72 -27.27
C ALA A 201 -14.62 -19.63 -26.24
N LEU A 202 -15.78 -19.69 -25.58
CA LEU A 202 -16.14 -18.78 -24.48
C LEU A 202 -15.24 -18.98 -23.26
N THR A 203 -14.94 -20.23 -22.88
CA THR A 203 -13.99 -20.53 -21.80
C THR A 203 -12.59 -20.00 -22.13
N MET A 204 -12.12 -20.21 -23.36
CA MET A 204 -10.83 -19.68 -23.83
C MET A 204 -10.82 -18.14 -23.88
N LEU A 205 -11.93 -17.51 -24.25
CA LEU A 205 -12.07 -16.05 -24.23
C LEU A 205 -12.00 -15.52 -22.80
N LYS A 206 -12.71 -16.16 -21.85
CA LYS A 206 -12.65 -15.81 -20.43
C LYS A 206 -11.22 -15.93 -19.89
N ALA A 207 -10.51 -17.00 -20.26
CA ALA A 207 -9.11 -17.20 -19.87
C ALA A 207 -8.18 -16.11 -20.44
N LYS A 208 -8.30 -15.75 -21.73
CA LYS A 208 -7.50 -14.67 -22.32
C LYS A 208 -7.82 -13.29 -21.75
N MET A 209 -9.08 -13.03 -21.42
CA MET A 209 -9.50 -11.79 -20.77
C MET A 209 -8.92 -11.69 -19.36
N TYR A 210 -8.87 -12.82 -18.65
CA TYR A 210 -8.22 -12.92 -17.34
C TYR A 210 -6.73 -12.66 -17.42
N GLU A 211 -6.04 -13.30 -18.38
CA GLU A 211 -4.62 -13.07 -18.64
C GLU A 211 -4.32 -11.59 -18.92
N ARG A 212 -5.10 -10.94 -19.79
CA ARG A 212 -4.93 -9.51 -20.10
C ARG A 212 -5.14 -8.61 -18.88
N GLU A 213 -6.12 -8.92 -18.03
CA GLU A 213 -6.38 -8.12 -16.85
C GLU A 213 -5.30 -8.33 -15.78
N LEU A 214 -4.76 -9.54 -15.68
CA LEU A 214 -3.59 -9.85 -14.86
C LEU A 214 -2.36 -9.09 -15.37
N GLU A 215 -2.06 -9.11 -16.68
CA GLU A 215 -0.95 -8.38 -17.29
C GLU A 215 -1.04 -6.86 -17.03
N LYS A 216 -2.24 -6.28 -17.11
CA LYS A 216 -2.43 -4.86 -16.78
C LYS A 216 -2.13 -4.57 -15.31
N ARG A 217 -2.58 -5.43 -14.39
CA ARG A 217 -2.32 -5.27 -12.96
C ARG A 217 -0.84 -5.44 -12.64
N GLU A 218 -0.20 -6.44 -13.23
CA GLU A 218 1.25 -6.63 -13.14
C GLU A 218 1.99 -5.40 -13.68
N ALA A 219 1.55 -4.81 -14.80
CA ALA A 219 2.15 -3.59 -15.33
C ALA A 219 1.96 -2.37 -14.41
N VAL A 220 0.79 -2.22 -13.77
CA VAL A 220 0.54 -1.17 -12.78
C VAL A 220 1.40 -1.38 -11.54
N SER A 221 1.47 -2.60 -11.03
CA SER A 221 2.32 -2.97 -9.90
C SER A 221 3.79 -2.74 -10.23
N ALA A 222 4.27 -3.21 -11.39
CA ALA A 222 5.64 -3.01 -11.85
C ALA A 222 5.96 -1.53 -12.03
N ALA A 223 5.05 -0.71 -12.55
CA ALA A 223 5.26 0.73 -12.63
C ALA A 223 5.35 1.39 -11.24
N GLN A 224 4.60 0.90 -10.26
CA GLN A 224 4.72 1.33 -8.86
C GLN A 224 6.03 0.85 -8.22
N GLU A 225 6.50 -0.35 -8.58
CA GLU A 225 7.80 -0.87 -8.14
C GLU A 225 8.97 -0.12 -8.78
N ASP A 226 8.90 0.22 -10.07
CA ASP A 226 9.91 1.02 -10.77
C ASP A 226 9.96 2.46 -10.26
N ALA A 227 8.84 2.96 -9.72
CA ALA A 227 8.81 4.22 -8.98
C ALA A 227 9.47 4.13 -7.60
N LYS A 228 9.80 2.92 -7.10
CA LYS A 228 10.58 2.77 -5.86
C LYS A 228 11.98 3.31 -6.13
N THR A 229 12.34 4.33 -5.37
CA THR A 229 13.68 4.89 -5.38
C THR A 229 14.63 3.99 -4.59
N ASP A 230 15.93 4.03 -4.93
CA ASP A 230 16.96 3.30 -4.20
C ASP A 230 16.89 3.54 -2.69
N ILE A 231 16.98 2.46 -1.91
CA ILE A 231 16.95 2.49 -0.44
C ILE A 231 18.31 2.96 0.08
N GLY A 232 18.57 4.25 -0.07
CA GLY A 232 19.86 4.84 0.24
C GLY A 232 19.84 6.36 0.32
N TRP A 233 21.00 6.95 0.09
CA TRP A 233 21.23 8.38 0.26
C TRP A 233 20.40 9.22 -0.72
N GLY A 234 19.79 10.29 -0.21
CA GLY A 234 19.09 11.29 -1.04
C GLY A 234 17.59 11.04 -1.23
N HIS A 235 17.10 9.85 -0.90
CA HIS A 235 15.68 9.47 -1.03
C HIS A 235 14.92 9.40 0.30
N GLN A 236 15.54 9.85 1.39
CA GLN A 236 14.97 9.75 2.72
C GLN A 236 13.80 10.74 2.94
N ILE A 237 12.68 10.23 3.45
CA ILE A 237 11.53 11.05 3.84
C ILE A 237 11.66 11.58 5.26
N ARG A 238 12.27 10.78 6.16
CA ARG A 238 12.43 11.13 7.57
C ARG A 238 13.81 10.71 8.08
N SER A 239 14.41 11.56 8.90
CA SER A 239 15.71 11.32 9.53
C SER A 239 15.55 11.21 11.04
N TYR A 240 16.03 10.10 11.60
CA TYR A 240 16.06 9.80 13.03
C TYR A 240 17.51 9.88 13.50
N VAL A 241 17.87 10.98 14.15
CA VAL A 241 19.21 11.19 14.71
C VAL A 241 19.15 10.96 16.22
N LEU A 242 19.87 9.94 16.70
CA LEU A 242 19.95 9.60 18.13
C LEU A 242 21.27 10.05 18.77
N ALA A 243 22.30 10.29 17.96
CA ALA A 243 23.59 10.82 18.41
C ALA A 243 24.21 11.72 17.32
N PRO A 244 24.76 12.90 17.67
CA PRO A 244 25.15 13.36 19.01
C PRO A 244 24.04 14.15 19.74
N TYR A 245 22.97 14.48 19.03
CA TYR A 245 21.75 15.08 19.54
C TYR A 245 20.58 14.16 19.17
N GLN A 246 19.48 14.33 19.88
CA GLN A 246 18.25 13.57 19.66
C GLN A 246 17.27 14.44 18.86
N LEU A 247 16.98 14.04 17.63
CA LEU A 247 16.08 14.75 16.74
C LEU A 247 15.47 13.78 15.72
N VAL A 248 14.15 13.81 15.58
CA VAL A 248 13.45 13.22 14.43
C VAL A 248 12.89 14.34 13.58
N LYS A 249 13.17 14.31 12.28
CA LYS A 249 12.74 15.35 11.34
C LYS A 249 12.20 14.74 10.06
N ASP A 250 10.98 15.12 9.69
CA ASP A 250 10.39 14.82 8.38
C ASP A 250 10.83 15.90 7.39
N LEU A 251 11.48 15.47 6.30
CA LEU A 251 12.06 16.36 5.30
C LEU A 251 11.04 16.89 4.32
N ARG A 252 9.84 16.29 4.26
CA ARG A 252 8.76 16.71 3.37
C ARG A 252 7.92 17.82 3.99
N THR A 253 7.60 17.69 5.27
CA THR A 253 6.74 18.63 6.01
C THR A 253 7.54 19.63 6.85
N GLY A 254 8.80 19.31 7.18
CA GLY A 254 9.64 20.12 8.05
C GLY A 254 9.35 19.96 9.55
N VAL A 255 8.35 19.13 9.92
CA VAL A 255 8.03 18.82 11.32
C VAL A 255 9.21 18.10 11.97
N GLU A 256 9.55 18.53 13.18
CA GLU A 256 10.64 17.95 13.94
C GLU A 256 10.28 17.81 15.43
N THR A 257 10.81 16.77 16.07
CA THR A 257 10.65 16.54 17.51
C THR A 257 11.97 16.16 18.15
N GLY A 258 12.21 16.68 19.35
CA GLY A 258 13.40 16.43 20.15
C GLY A 258 13.35 15.14 20.99
N ASN A 259 12.25 14.38 20.92
CA ASN A 259 12.08 13.13 21.66
C ASN A 259 11.93 11.92 20.72
N PRO A 260 13.02 11.36 20.18
CA PRO A 260 12.98 10.18 19.32
C PRO A 260 12.41 8.94 20.00
N ALA A 261 12.55 8.80 21.33
CA ALA A 261 12.04 7.63 22.05
C ALA A 261 10.52 7.53 21.94
N ALA A 262 9.82 8.66 22.14
CA ALA A 262 8.37 8.72 21.95
C ALA A 262 7.95 8.36 20.52
N VAL A 263 8.70 8.83 19.52
CA VAL A 263 8.42 8.51 18.10
C VAL A 263 8.58 7.02 17.84
N LEU A 264 9.68 6.42 18.30
CA LEU A 264 9.94 4.98 18.18
C LEU A 264 8.96 4.11 18.98
N ASP A 265 8.25 4.71 19.94
CA ASP A 265 7.19 4.09 20.73
C ASP A 265 5.80 4.27 20.11
N GLY A 266 5.69 4.91 18.94
CA GLY A 266 4.45 4.99 18.17
C GLY A 266 3.79 6.36 18.16
N HIS A 267 4.37 7.42 18.74
CA HIS A 267 3.83 8.78 18.64
C HIS A 267 4.11 9.42 17.26
N LEU A 268 3.39 8.95 16.23
CA LEU A 268 3.58 9.35 14.82
C LEU A 268 2.53 10.33 14.29
N ASP A 269 1.46 10.59 15.04
CA ASP A 269 0.27 11.29 14.57
C ASP A 269 0.57 12.71 14.06
N ASP A 270 1.47 13.43 14.71
CA ASP A 270 1.90 14.77 14.29
C ASP A 270 2.60 14.74 12.91
N PHE A 271 3.36 13.69 12.63
CA PHE A 271 4.03 13.53 11.34
C PHE A 271 3.05 13.12 10.25
N MET A 272 2.18 12.15 10.53
CA MET A 272 1.17 11.66 9.58
C MET A 272 0.16 12.76 9.25
N SER A 273 -0.35 13.47 10.26
CA SER A 273 -1.30 14.58 10.07
C SER A 273 -0.71 15.72 9.25
N ALA A 274 0.53 16.13 9.54
CA ALA A 274 1.21 17.15 8.74
C ALA A 274 1.43 16.70 7.29
N ALA A 275 1.78 15.43 7.07
CA ALA A 275 1.98 14.88 5.74
C ALA A 275 0.66 14.79 4.94
N LEU A 276 -0.43 14.39 5.61
CA LEU A 276 -1.77 14.38 5.02
C LEU A 276 -2.21 15.80 4.63
N ALA A 277 -2.05 16.78 5.52
CA ALA A 277 -2.40 18.16 5.26
C ALA A 277 -1.61 18.75 4.07
N ALA A 278 -0.29 18.49 4.01
CA ALA A 278 0.55 18.91 2.90
C ALA A 278 0.11 18.31 1.56
N ARG A 279 -0.25 17.02 1.55
CA ARG A 279 -0.69 16.31 0.35
C ARG A 279 -2.04 16.81 -0.16
N VAL A 280 -3.01 17.07 0.72
CA VAL A 280 -4.30 17.65 0.30
C VAL A 280 -4.14 19.08 -0.19
N GLY A 281 -3.26 19.87 0.42
CA GLY A 281 -2.89 21.21 -0.06
C GLY A 281 -2.37 21.18 -1.51
N ALA A 282 -1.46 20.26 -1.82
CA ALA A 282 -0.93 20.05 -3.17
C ALA A 282 -2.01 19.57 -4.16
N THR A 283 -2.88 18.66 -3.73
CA THR A 283 -3.95 18.11 -4.59
C THR A 283 -4.99 19.17 -4.95
N ARG A 284 -5.32 20.08 -4.00
CA ARG A 284 -6.20 21.21 -4.25
C ARG A 284 -5.58 22.25 -5.18
N SER A 285 -4.27 22.53 -5.05
CA SER A 285 -3.57 23.45 -5.95
C SER A 285 -3.54 22.94 -7.39
N ASP A 286 -3.27 21.64 -7.58
CA ASP A 286 -3.23 21.04 -8.93
C ASP A 286 -4.62 20.98 -9.56
N ALA A 287 -5.66 20.66 -8.79
CA ALA A 287 -7.05 20.70 -9.28
C ALA A 287 -7.48 22.13 -9.66
N SER A 288 -7.05 23.15 -8.90
CA SER A 288 -7.31 24.55 -9.26
C SER A 288 -6.48 25.05 -10.45
N ALA A 289 -5.29 24.51 -10.67
CA ALA A 289 -4.43 24.83 -11.81
C ALA A 289 -4.92 24.17 -13.11
N GLN A 290 -5.55 23.00 -13.05
CA GLN A 290 -6.17 22.33 -14.20
C GLN A 290 -7.57 22.90 -14.54
N ALA A 291 -8.18 23.66 -13.64
CA ALA A 291 -9.48 24.30 -13.84
C ALA A 291 -9.41 25.74 -14.40
N GLN A 292 -8.21 26.24 -14.71
CA GLN A 292 -7.95 27.52 -15.41
C GLN A 292 -7.47 27.26 -16.83
#